data_AF-A0A368NJK7-F1
#
_entry.id   AF-A0A368NJK7-F1
#
_cell.length_a   1.000
_cell.length_b   1.000
_cell.length_c   1.000
_cell.angle_alpha   90.00
_cell.angle_beta   90.00
_cell.angle_gamma   90.00
#
_symmetry.space_group_name_H-M   'P 1'
#
loop_
_entity.id
_entity.type
_entity.pdbx_description
1 polymer ?
#
loop_
_entity_poly.entity_id
_entity_poly.type
_entity_poly.pdbx_seq_one_letter_code
_entity_poly.pdbx_strand_id
1 'polypeptide(L)'
;MDNTSTTWTTRALDRIEVVGNKLPDPAIIFLICLAIVWIASAIFSQVSFDAIDPRTGEAIVVNNLLTGDSLASFLSRMVPIFTGFAPLGVVLVAMLGVGVAEHSGFISAGLKRMLDSTPNSLLTPMVVMVAIVSHTATDAGYVLVIPLAGVIFYAMGRHPLAGIAAAFAGVSGGFCANFIPSAIDPLLQSFTQTAAQIIDPAIQVNPLNNWFFNSASSVLIIGIAWYLTDKVIEPRLKDVEVDGDPNDIPKFAELTAVQSRALRWASLTMLAGVIMLIAILVPESSPLRDASGKLTSFKAPIMQSIVPLIFLLFLLPGVVYGYLSGTYQTTKDMINSMTKAMNGMSYYIVMAFFCALFIDAFGKSNLGALMAIEGAEVLKALSLPTMVTVIGIVFLTGFVNLFVGSSSAKWALLGPIFVPMLMQLDISPDLTQIAYRIGDSSTNIITPLMPYFPLVVVYCQRYVKSTGIGTVLSLMLPFSISILILWSIFLLIYWGLGIPLGIQSSYLYTPAG
;
A
#
# COMPACT_ATOMS: atom_id res chain seq x y z
N MET A 1 11.13 -28.60 -27.06
CA MET A 1 9.74 -28.30 -27.45
C MET A 1 8.89 -29.43 -26.90
N ASP A 2 8.44 -29.31 -25.66
CA ASP A 2 7.55 -30.31 -25.05
C ASP A 2 6.22 -29.68 -24.68
N ASN A 3 5.19 -30.34 -25.18
CA ASN A 3 3.81 -29.94 -25.25
C ASN A 3 3.15 -30.15 -23.88
N THR A 4 3.37 -29.23 -22.94
CA THR A 4 2.63 -29.25 -21.67
C THR A 4 1.23 -28.72 -21.92
N SER A 5 0.23 -29.54 -21.59
CA SER A 5 -1.18 -29.15 -21.63
C SER A 5 -1.38 -27.84 -20.86
N THR A 6 -1.57 -26.74 -21.57
CA THR A 6 -1.79 -25.42 -20.95
C THR A 6 -3.05 -25.46 -20.10
N THR A 7 -2.86 -25.51 -18.78
CA THR A 7 -3.93 -25.37 -17.80
C THR A 7 -4.72 -24.09 -18.05
N TRP A 8 -6.03 -24.09 -17.77
CA TRP A 8 -6.90 -22.92 -17.94
C TRP A 8 -6.34 -21.66 -17.26
N THR A 9 -5.70 -21.83 -16.10
CA THR A 9 -4.99 -20.78 -15.36
C THR A 9 -3.88 -20.15 -16.20
N THR A 10 -3.02 -20.96 -16.84
CA THR A 10 -1.94 -20.49 -17.72
C THR A 10 -2.48 -19.67 -18.88
N ARG A 11 -3.56 -20.13 -19.53
CA ARG A 11 -4.18 -19.38 -20.65
C ARG A 11 -4.82 -18.06 -20.21
N ALA A 12 -5.42 -18.03 -19.01
CA ALA A 12 -5.96 -16.80 -18.45
C ALA A 12 -4.85 -15.78 -18.16
N LEU A 13 -3.69 -16.24 -17.72
CA LEU A 13 -2.52 -15.41 -17.45
C LEU A 13 -1.85 -14.90 -18.71
N ASP A 14 -1.69 -15.74 -19.74
CA ASP A 14 -1.18 -15.29 -21.04
C ASP A 14 -2.01 -14.12 -21.57
N ARG A 15 -3.34 -14.15 -21.35
CA ARG A 15 -4.22 -13.02 -21.67
C ARG A 15 -4.00 -11.81 -20.77
N ILE A 16 -3.88 -12.00 -19.46
CA ILE A 16 -3.59 -10.91 -18.51
C ILE A 16 -2.27 -10.23 -18.87
N GLU A 17 -1.23 -11.01 -19.19
CA GLU A 17 0.07 -10.54 -19.62
C GLU A 17 -0.02 -9.75 -20.93
N VAL A 18 -0.69 -10.30 -21.95
CA VAL A 18 -0.88 -9.60 -23.24
C VAL A 18 -1.65 -8.29 -23.09
N VAL A 19 -2.65 -8.24 -22.20
CA VAL A 19 -3.43 -7.01 -21.94
C VAL A 19 -2.61 -6.02 -21.12
N GLY A 20 -1.95 -6.48 -20.05
CA GLY A 20 -1.12 -5.65 -19.18
C GLY A 20 0.06 -5.02 -19.92
N ASN A 21 0.73 -5.78 -20.78
CA ASN A 21 1.85 -5.28 -21.60
C ASN A 21 1.41 -4.26 -22.66
N LYS A 22 0.10 -4.20 -22.98
CA LYS A 22 -0.47 -3.17 -23.87
C LYS A 22 -0.89 -1.91 -23.11
N LEU A 23 -1.04 -1.98 -21.79
CA LEU A 23 -1.35 -0.79 -21.01
C LEU A 23 -0.14 0.13 -21.01
N PRO A 24 -0.31 1.43 -21.34
CA PRO A 24 0.78 2.38 -21.28
C PRO A 24 1.22 2.60 -19.84
N ASP A 25 2.42 3.17 -19.66
CA ASP A 25 2.94 3.53 -18.35
C ASP A 25 1.92 4.38 -17.56
N PRO A 26 1.72 4.15 -16.24
CA PRO A 26 0.82 4.94 -15.42
C PRO A 26 0.94 6.47 -15.57
N ALA A 27 2.15 7.02 -15.70
CA ALA A 27 2.33 8.46 -15.92
C ALA A 27 1.72 8.90 -17.26
N ILE A 28 1.83 8.07 -18.30
CA ILE A 28 1.21 8.30 -19.61
C ILE A 28 -0.31 8.12 -19.53
N ILE A 29 -0.80 7.17 -18.73
CA ILE A 29 -2.25 7.05 -18.47
C ILE A 29 -2.79 8.37 -17.92
N PHE A 30 -2.14 8.97 -16.92
CA PHE A 30 -2.59 10.27 -16.38
C PHE A 30 -2.53 11.40 -17.41
N LEU A 31 -1.51 11.43 -18.26
CA LEU A 31 -1.43 12.40 -19.36
C LEU A 31 -2.58 12.22 -20.36
N ILE A 32 -2.91 10.98 -20.72
CA ILE A 32 -4.04 10.65 -21.60
C ILE A 32 -5.35 11.04 -20.91
N CYS A 33 -5.54 10.71 -19.63
CA CYS A 33 -6.72 11.10 -18.86
C CYS A 33 -6.87 12.62 -18.79
N LEU A 34 -5.79 13.38 -18.60
CA LEU A 34 -5.81 14.85 -18.65
C LEU A 34 -6.29 15.36 -20.02
N ALA A 35 -5.75 14.82 -21.11
CA ALA A 35 -6.16 15.20 -22.46
C ALA A 35 -7.65 14.85 -22.72
N ILE A 36 -8.10 13.68 -22.26
CA ILE A 36 -9.51 13.27 -22.32
C ILE A 36 -10.38 14.24 -21.54
N VAL A 37 -9.99 14.63 -20.31
CA VAL A 37 -10.74 15.58 -19.48
C VAL A 37 -10.85 16.93 -20.18
N TRP A 38 -9.79 17.44 -20.81
CA TRP A 38 -9.87 18.68 -21.59
C TRP A 38 -10.89 18.58 -22.73
N ILE A 39 -10.80 17.54 -23.54
CA ILE A 39 -11.72 17.34 -24.68
C ILE A 39 -13.16 17.14 -24.18
N ALA A 40 -13.35 16.25 -23.21
CA ALA A 40 -14.65 15.97 -22.61
C ALA A 40 -15.26 17.24 -21.99
N SER A 41 -14.47 18.06 -21.32
CA SER A 41 -14.94 19.31 -20.71
C SER A 41 -15.47 20.29 -21.76
N ALA A 42 -14.84 20.37 -22.93
CA ALA A 42 -15.27 21.23 -24.03
C ALA A 42 -16.54 20.74 -24.73
N ILE A 43 -16.75 19.41 -24.76
CA ILE A 43 -17.96 18.79 -25.32
C ILE A 43 -19.12 18.95 -24.33
N PHE A 44 -18.92 18.51 -23.09
CA PHE A 44 -19.99 18.47 -22.08
C PHE A 44 -20.35 19.84 -21.52
N SER A 45 -19.49 20.87 -21.62
CA SER A 45 -19.88 22.24 -21.26
C SER A 45 -20.99 22.82 -22.14
N GLN A 46 -21.31 22.17 -23.28
CA GLN A 46 -22.39 22.58 -24.18
C GLN A 46 -23.73 21.92 -23.82
N VAL A 47 -23.74 21.04 -22.82
CA VAL A 47 -24.90 20.27 -22.37
C VAL A 47 -25.32 20.78 -20.99
N SER A 48 -26.63 20.95 -20.79
CA SER A 48 -27.21 21.19 -19.47
C SER A 48 -27.51 19.85 -18.79
N PHE A 49 -27.04 19.68 -17.57
CA PHE A 49 -27.31 18.49 -16.75
C PHE A 49 -28.30 18.83 -15.65
N ASP A 50 -29.25 17.94 -15.38
CA ASP A 50 -30.21 18.08 -14.27
C ASP A 50 -29.66 17.54 -12.94
N ALA A 51 -28.48 16.92 -12.96
CA ALA A 51 -27.78 16.42 -11.79
C ALA A 51 -27.46 17.55 -10.81
N ILE A 52 -27.90 17.41 -9.55
CA ILE A 52 -27.70 18.42 -8.51
C ILE A 52 -26.33 18.27 -7.87
N ASP A 53 -25.55 19.36 -7.87
CA ASP A 53 -24.26 19.43 -7.19
C ASP A 53 -24.48 19.55 -5.68
N PRO A 54 -24.04 18.57 -4.87
CA PRO A 54 -24.21 18.61 -3.41
C PRO A 54 -23.47 19.76 -2.74
N ARG A 55 -22.49 20.38 -3.43
CA ARG A 55 -21.70 21.52 -2.89
C ARG A 55 -22.47 22.84 -2.93
N THR A 56 -23.35 23.00 -3.91
CA THR A 56 -24.05 24.27 -4.18
C THR A 56 -25.56 24.15 -4.05
N GLY A 57 -26.12 22.94 -4.16
CA GLY A 57 -27.56 22.71 -4.23
C GLY A 57 -28.17 23.08 -5.59
N GLU A 58 -27.36 23.42 -6.59
CA GLU A 58 -27.77 23.80 -7.94
C GLU A 58 -27.41 22.72 -8.97
N ALA A 59 -27.96 22.81 -10.17
CA ALA A 59 -27.60 21.94 -11.28
C ALA A 59 -26.10 22.05 -11.61
N ILE A 60 -25.44 20.92 -11.81
CA ILE A 60 -24.00 20.87 -12.06
C ILE A 60 -23.66 21.48 -13.43
N VAL A 61 -22.70 22.41 -13.42
CA VAL A 61 -22.20 23.07 -14.64
C VAL A 61 -20.82 22.54 -14.98
N VAL A 62 -20.65 21.97 -16.17
CA VAL A 62 -19.34 21.54 -16.68
C VAL A 62 -18.59 22.73 -17.26
N ASN A 63 -17.37 22.97 -16.77
CA ASN A 63 -16.54 24.10 -17.21
C ASN A 63 -15.58 23.68 -18.33
N ASN A 64 -15.61 24.38 -19.46
CA ASN A 64 -14.68 24.14 -20.56
C ASN A 64 -13.24 24.56 -20.20
N LEU A 65 -12.31 23.62 -20.24
CA LEU A 65 -10.89 23.86 -19.92
C LEU A 65 -10.02 24.24 -21.12
N LEU A 66 -10.56 24.19 -22.35
CA LEU A 66 -9.86 24.55 -23.59
C LEU A 66 -10.04 26.02 -23.99
N THR A 67 -10.58 26.87 -23.11
CA THR A 67 -10.64 28.31 -23.34
C THR A 67 -9.27 28.96 -23.10
N GLY A 68 -9.04 30.14 -23.70
CA GLY A 68 -7.78 30.88 -23.52
C GLY A 68 -7.46 31.17 -22.05
N ASP A 69 -8.45 31.60 -21.28
CA ASP A 69 -8.32 31.89 -19.85
C ASP A 69 -8.02 30.63 -19.03
N SER A 70 -8.71 29.51 -19.31
CA SER A 70 -8.48 28.23 -18.63
C SER A 70 -7.08 27.68 -18.90
N LEU A 71 -6.61 27.75 -20.15
CA LEU A 71 -5.26 27.31 -20.53
C LEU A 71 -4.16 28.20 -19.92
N ALA A 72 -4.36 29.52 -19.91
CA ALA A 72 -3.45 30.45 -19.24
C ALA A 72 -3.41 30.21 -17.72
N SER A 73 -4.57 29.97 -17.10
CA SER A 73 -4.67 29.60 -15.68
C SER A 73 -4.02 28.25 -15.38
N PHE A 74 -4.15 27.27 -16.27
CA PHE A 74 -3.52 25.96 -16.13
C PHE A 74 -1.99 26.08 -16.17
N LEU A 75 -1.45 26.77 -17.18
CA LEU A 75 0.00 26.97 -17.31
C LEU A 75 0.59 27.75 -16.13
N SER A 76 -0.06 28.84 -15.70
CA SER A 76 0.42 29.66 -14.58
C SER A 76 0.36 28.95 -13.22
N ARG A 77 -0.56 28.00 -13.03
CA ARG A 77 -0.70 27.24 -11.78
C ARG A 77 -0.05 25.85 -11.81
N MET A 78 0.56 25.44 -12.91
CA MET A 78 1.13 24.10 -13.07
C MET A 78 2.09 23.71 -11.92
N VAL A 79 2.99 24.62 -11.54
CA VAL A 79 3.93 24.38 -10.42
C VAL A 79 3.21 24.33 -9.06
N PRO A 80 2.38 25.33 -8.67
CA PRO A 80 1.56 25.23 -7.46
C PRO A 80 0.68 23.99 -7.36
N ILE A 81 0.10 23.52 -8.47
CA ILE A 81 -0.71 22.29 -8.50
C ILE A 81 0.16 21.09 -8.13
N PHE A 82 1.34 20.99 -8.73
CA PHE A 82 2.25 19.88 -8.48
C PHE A 82 2.82 19.91 -7.06
N THR A 83 3.36 21.05 -6.61
CA THR A 83 3.99 21.15 -5.28
C THR A 83 2.97 21.17 -4.15
N GLY A 84 1.74 21.61 -4.42
CA GLY A 84 0.60 21.55 -3.50
C GLY A 84 -0.08 20.19 -3.44
N PHE A 85 0.33 19.21 -4.27
CA PHE A 85 -0.25 17.88 -4.28
C PHE A 85 0.14 17.12 -3.00
N ALA A 86 -0.81 16.96 -2.07
CA ALA A 86 -0.55 16.41 -0.74
C ALA A 86 0.22 15.07 -0.74
N PRO A 87 -0.08 14.07 -1.60
CA PRO A 87 0.67 12.81 -1.64
C PRO A 87 2.16 12.99 -1.95
N LEU A 88 2.56 14.02 -2.69
CA LEU A 88 3.95 14.23 -3.05
C LEU A 88 4.81 14.52 -1.81
N GLY A 89 4.46 15.54 -1.04
CA GLY A 89 5.27 15.98 0.11
C GLY A 89 5.31 14.94 1.22
N VAL A 90 4.15 14.35 1.51
CA VAL A 90 3.99 13.33 2.56
C VAL A 90 4.96 12.16 2.37
N VAL A 91 5.02 11.62 1.16
CA VAL A 91 5.76 10.38 0.87
C VAL A 91 7.25 10.65 0.84
N LEU A 92 7.68 11.74 0.20
CA LEU A 92 9.09 12.09 0.11
C LEU A 92 9.71 12.31 1.50
N VAL A 93 8.99 13.00 2.40
CA VAL A 93 9.47 13.21 3.78
C VAL A 93 9.56 11.90 4.56
N ALA A 94 8.55 11.02 4.47
CA ALA A 94 8.59 9.71 5.13
C ALA A 94 9.78 8.86 4.63
N MET A 95 10.00 8.84 3.30
CA MET A 95 11.03 8.03 2.66
C MET A 95 12.46 8.47 3.00
N LEU A 96 12.69 9.73 3.37
CA LEU A 96 14.00 10.17 3.87
C LEU A 96 14.41 9.44 5.15
N GLY A 97 13.47 9.25 6.07
CA GLY A 97 13.72 8.56 7.35
C GLY A 97 13.84 7.05 7.16
N VAL A 98 12.89 6.47 6.41
CA VAL A 98 12.89 5.03 6.07
C VAL A 98 14.17 4.66 5.31
N GLY A 99 14.62 5.49 4.36
CA GLY A 99 15.84 5.26 3.60
C GLY A 99 17.10 5.15 4.46
N VAL A 100 17.20 5.94 5.53
CA VAL A 100 18.32 5.84 6.48
C VAL A 100 18.23 4.57 7.32
N ALA A 101 17.04 4.19 7.78
CA ALA A 101 16.83 2.94 8.53
C ALA A 101 17.11 1.69 7.67
N GLU A 102 16.70 1.71 6.41
CA GLU A 102 16.88 0.61 5.48
C GLU A 102 18.36 0.48 5.07
N HIS A 103 18.98 1.55 4.57
CA HIS A 103 20.34 1.49 4.04
C HIS A 103 21.44 1.47 5.12
N SER A 104 21.14 1.86 6.37
CA SER A 104 22.03 1.59 7.51
C SER A 104 22.11 0.09 7.84
N GLY A 105 21.11 -0.69 7.44
CA GLY A 105 20.93 -2.09 7.78
C GLY A 105 20.17 -2.32 9.08
N PHE A 106 19.61 -1.28 9.72
CA PHE A 106 18.82 -1.42 10.95
C PHE A 106 17.62 -2.34 10.76
N ILE A 107 16.82 -2.10 9.71
CA ILE A 107 15.63 -2.91 9.42
C ILE A 107 16.02 -4.35 9.10
N SER A 108 17.00 -4.53 8.20
CA SER A 108 17.49 -5.86 7.81
C SER A 108 18.01 -6.67 9.00
N ALA A 109 18.74 -6.03 9.92
CA ALA A 109 19.22 -6.68 11.13
C ALA A 109 18.09 -7.00 12.11
N GLY A 110 17.09 -6.13 12.25
CA GLY A 110 15.90 -6.36 13.05
C GLY A 110 15.09 -7.57 12.56
N LEU A 111 14.74 -7.59 11.27
CA LEU A 111 13.97 -8.68 10.64
C LEU A 111 14.70 -10.02 10.79
N LYS A 112 16.01 -10.03 10.59
CA LYS A 112 16.85 -11.22 10.78
C LYS A 112 16.84 -11.69 12.24
N ARG A 113 17.05 -10.78 13.20
CA ARG A 113 17.04 -11.12 14.63
C ARG A 113 15.71 -11.73 15.08
N MET A 114 14.60 -11.26 14.53
CA MET A 114 13.27 -11.81 14.82
C MET A 114 13.17 -13.27 14.37
N LEU A 115 13.68 -13.60 13.18
CA LEU A 115 13.64 -14.97 12.65
C LEU A 115 14.55 -15.93 13.43
N ASP A 116 15.76 -15.51 13.78
CA ASP A 116 16.78 -16.34 14.47
C ASP A 116 16.34 -16.86 15.85
N SER A 117 15.43 -16.14 16.49
CA SER A 117 14.97 -16.42 17.85
C SER A 117 13.66 -17.21 17.91
N THR A 118 13.22 -17.76 16.79
CA THR A 118 11.89 -18.40 16.67
C THR A 118 11.94 -19.90 16.90
N PRO A 119 11.10 -20.47 17.81
CA PRO A 119 10.93 -21.91 17.95
C PRO A 119 10.34 -22.55 16.68
N ASN A 120 10.72 -23.79 16.38
CA ASN A 120 10.30 -24.49 15.16
C ASN A 120 8.78 -24.54 14.94
N SER A 121 7.99 -24.67 16.01
CA SER A 121 6.52 -24.71 15.94
C SER A 121 5.88 -23.39 15.54
N LEU A 122 6.59 -22.26 15.70
CA LEU A 122 6.12 -20.92 15.39
C LEU A 122 6.84 -20.32 14.18
N LEU A 123 7.63 -21.12 13.46
CA LEU A 123 8.42 -20.62 12.33
C LEU A 123 7.55 -19.98 11.26
N THR A 124 6.52 -20.68 10.78
CA THR A 124 5.63 -20.17 9.72
C THR A 124 4.92 -18.87 10.14
N PRO A 125 4.21 -18.80 11.28
CA PRO A 125 3.53 -17.56 11.66
C PRO A 125 4.53 -16.41 11.92
N MET A 126 5.74 -16.70 12.41
CA MET A 126 6.76 -15.67 12.58
C MET A 126 7.32 -15.17 11.25
N VAL A 127 7.54 -16.06 10.28
CA VAL A 127 7.95 -15.67 8.92
C VAL A 127 6.91 -14.73 8.30
N VAL A 128 5.63 -15.05 8.43
CA VAL A 128 4.56 -14.18 7.92
C VAL A 128 4.48 -12.87 8.70
N MET A 129 4.66 -12.90 10.03
CA MET A 129 4.70 -11.69 10.85
C MET A 129 5.85 -10.76 10.44
N VAL A 130 7.06 -11.31 10.28
CA VAL A 130 8.25 -10.58 9.83
C VAL A 130 8.04 -10.03 8.42
N ALA A 131 7.41 -10.81 7.53
CA ALA A 131 7.00 -10.35 6.20
C ALA A 131 6.05 -9.15 6.27
N ILE A 132 5.02 -9.18 7.13
CA ILE A 132 4.11 -8.04 7.32
C ILE A 132 4.83 -6.81 7.86
N VAL A 133 5.68 -6.98 8.88
CA VAL A 133 6.45 -5.87 9.46
C VAL A 133 7.44 -5.29 8.45
N SER A 134 7.90 -6.08 7.48
CA SER A 134 8.82 -5.60 6.45
C SER A 134 8.23 -4.55 5.50
N HIS A 135 6.90 -4.41 5.40
CA HIS A 135 6.27 -3.34 4.59
C HIS A 135 6.65 -1.94 5.07
N THR A 136 7.09 -1.83 6.32
CA THR A 136 7.62 -0.59 6.88
C THR A 136 8.93 -0.15 6.21
N ALA A 137 9.65 -1.08 5.55
CA ALA A 137 10.83 -0.81 4.75
C ALA A 137 10.62 -1.35 3.33
N THR A 138 10.00 -0.50 2.50
CA THR A 138 9.81 -0.62 1.05
C THR A 138 10.16 -1.97 0.41
N ASP A 139 11.45 -2.20 0.13
CA ASP A 139 11.90 -3.35 -0.68
C ASP A 139 12.48 -4.49 0.17
N ALA A 140 12.69 -4.26 1.47
CA ALA A 140 13.33 -5.21 2.36
C ALA A 140 12.56 -6.54 2.43
N GLY A 141 11.23 -6.50 2.38
CA GLY A 141 10.41 -7.70 2.35
C GLY A 141 10.75 -8.63 1.18
N TYR A 142 10.75 -8.08 -0.04
CA TYR A 142 10.99 -8.86 -1.26
C TYR A 142 12.44 -9.35 -1.34
N VAL A 143 13.40 -8.47 -1.05
CA VAL A 143 14.81 -8.75 -1.28
C VAL A 143 15.44 -9.59 -0.16
N LEU A 144 14.96 -9.43 1.08
CA LEU A 144 15.54 -10.10 2.25
C LEU A 144 14.63 -11.19 2.80
N VAL A 145 13.37 -10.89 3.14
CA VAL A 145 12.53 -11.80 3.93
C VAL A 145 12.14 -13.04 3.13
N ILE A 146 11.74 -12.88 1.87
CA ILE A 146 11.34 -14.00 1.01
C ILE A 146 12.45 -15.05 0.82
N PRO A 147 13.66 -14.71 0.35
CA PRO A 147 14.72 -15.70 0.19
C PRO A 147 15.19 -16.27 1.53
N LEU A 148 15.18 -15.45 2.60
CA LEU A 148 15.55 -15.89 3.94
C LEU A 148 14.59 -16.94 4.49
N ALA A 149 13.29 -16.79 4.27
CA ALA A 149 12.31 -17.80 4.66
C ALA A 149 12.58 -19.16 3.99
N GLY A 150 12.98 -19.15 2.71
CA GLY A 150 13.40 -20.37 2.02
C GLY A 150 14.62 -21.03 2.67
N VAL A 151 15.64 -20.24 3.03
CA VAL A 151 16.86 -20.74 3.70
C VAL A 151 16.54 -21.37 5.05
N ILE A 152 15.70 -20.70 5.85
CA ILE A 152 15.36 -21.18 7.20
C ILE A 152 14.51 -22.45 7.12
N PHE A 153 13.52 -22.51 6.22
CA PHE A 153 12.73 -23.72 6.02
C PHE A 153 13.64 -24.89 5.60
N TYR A 154 14.55 -24.67 4.64
CA TYR A 154 15.50 -25.68 4.20
C TYR A 154 16.41 -26.17 5.34
N ALA A 155 16.99 -25.25 6.12
CA ALA A 155 17.88 -25.58 7.24
C ALA A 155 17.16 -26.39 8.34
N MET A 156 15.84 -26.28 8.44
CA MET A 156 15.00 -26.96 9.42
C MET A 156 14.37 -28.25 8.89
N GLY A 157 14.77 -28.70 7.70
CA GLY A 157 14.24 -29.92 7.06
C GLY A 157 12.81 -29.76 6.52
N ARG A 158 12.33 -28.53 6.38
CA ARG A 158 11.03 -28.18 5.77
C ARG A 158 11.21 -27.82 4.31
N HIS A 159 10.13 -27.88 3.53
CA HIS A 159 10.24 -27.60 2.09
C HIS A 159 10.48 -26.09 1.84
N PRO A 160 11.59 -25.68 1.19
CA PRO A 160 11.95 -24.26 1.04
C PRO A 160 10.92 -23.43 0.27
N LEU A 161 10.28 -24.01 -0.76
CA LEU A 161 9.22 -23.32 -1.49
C LEU A 161 8.01 -22.97 -0.60
N ALA A 162 7.75 -23.74 0.47
CA ALA A 162 6.68 -23.41 1.41
C ALA A 162 7.05 -22.16 2.24
N GLY A 163 8.32 -22.02 2.62
CA GLY A 163 8.82 -20.82 3.30
C GLY A 163 8.77 -19.58 2.40
N ILE A 164 9.23 -19.71 1.15
CA ILE A 164 9.14 -18.65 0.14
C ILE A 164 7.68 -18.25 -0.08
N ALA A 165 6.77 -19.22 -0.21
CA ALA A 165 5.34 -19.01 -0.36
C ALA A 165 4.74 -18.24 0.83
N ALA A 166 5.02 -18.69 2.06
CA ALA A 166 4.52 -18.04 3.27
C ALA A 166 5.00 -16.59 3.38
N ALA A 167 6.30 -16.36 3.15
CA ALA A 167 6.86 -15.02 3.16
C ALA A 167 6.27 -14.14 2.06
N PHE A 168 6.14 -14.66 0.83
CA PHE A 168 5.57 -13.90 -0.28
C PHE A 168 4.10 -13.55 -0.05
N ALA A 169 3.31 -14.47 0.51
CA ALA A 169 1.93 -14.20 0.93
C ALA A 169 1.86 -13.09 1.99
N GLY A 170 2.81 -13.05 2.94
CA GLY A 170 2.92 -11.96 3.92
C GLY A 170 3.33 -10.62 3.30
N VAL A 171 4.45 -10.61 2.54
CA VAL A 171 5.07 -9.40 1.96
C VAL A 171 4.19 -8.73 0.91
N SER A 172 3.44 -9.52 0.16
CA SER A 172 2.74 -9.05 -1.04
C SER A 172 1.23 -9.21 -0.93
N GLY A 173 0.77 -10.38 -0.48
CA GLY A 173 -0.64 -10.66 -0.24
C GLY A 173 -1.20 -9.89 0.98
N GLY A 174 -0.35 -9.60 1.95
CA GLY A 174 -0.66 -8.83 3.16
C GLY A 174 -0.22 -7.36 3.12
N PHE A 175 0.12 -6.82 1.95
CA PHE A 175 0.81 -5.52 1.80
C PHE A 175 0.19 -4.36 2.60
N CYS A 176 -1.14 -4.22 2.59
CA CYS A 176 -1.83 -3.16 3.34
C CYS A 176 -2.12 -3.51 4.81
N ALA A 177 -1.87 -4.74 5.25
CA ALA A 177 -1.90 -5.09 6.67
C ALA A 177 -0.55 -4.73 7.30
N ASN A 178 -0.58 -4.03 8.42
CA ASN A 178 0.61 -3.78 9.24
C ASN A 178 0.20 -3.41 10.67
N PHE A 179 1.00 -3.84 11.66
CA PHE A 179 0.87 -3.42 13.05
C PHE A 179 1.40 -2.00 13.27
N ILE A 180 2.36 -1.59 12.44
CA ILE A 180 3.07 -0.32 12.57
C ILE A 180 2.62 0.59 11.42
N PRO A 181 2.22 1.85 11.69
CA PRO A 181 1.98 2.82 10.63
C PRO A 181 3.21 2.94 9.72
N SER A 182 3.00 2.89 8.41
CA SER A 182 4.08 3.00 7.43
C SER A 182 3.80 4.12 6.43
N ALA A 183 4.75 4.37 5.52
CA ALA A 183 4.62 5.42 4.51
C ALA A 183 3.39 5.24 3.59
N ILE A 184 2.83 4.03 3.51
CA ILE A 184 1.63 3.74 2.70
C ILE A 184 0.35 4.32 3.31
N ASP A 185 0.27 4.44 4.64
CA ASP A 185 -0.92 4.97 5.31
C ASP A 185 -1.20 6.44 4.93
N PRO A 186 -0.25 7.38 5.10
CA PRO A 186 -0.47 8.76 4.71
C PRO A 186 -0.46 8.94 3.17
N LEU A 187 0.19 8.04 2.42
CA LEU A 187 0.11 7.99 0.95
C LEU A 187 -1.33 7.73 0.47
N LEU A 188 -1.96 6.64 0.94
CA LEU A 188 -3.31 6.29 0.51
C LEU A 188 -4.33 7.29 1.06
N GLN A 189 -4.16 7.75 2.30
CA GLN A 189 -5.00 8.79 2.88
C GLN A 189 -4.96 10.07 2.04
N SER A 190 -3.79 10.52 1.59
CA SER A 190 -3.70 11.78 0.86
C SER A 190 -4.39 11.70 -0.52
N PHE A 191 -4.35 10.55 -1.20
CA PHE A 191 -5.18 10.32 -2.39
C PHE A 191 -6.67 10.30 -2.08
N THR A 192 -7.07 9.58 -1.03
CA THR A 192 -8.47 9.48 -0.58
C THR A 192 -9.03 10.86 -0.22
N GLN A 193 -8.28 11.68 0.51
CA GLN A 193 -8.69 13.03 0.88
C GLN A 193 -8.83 13.91 -0.36
N THR A 194 -7.84 13.90 -1.25
CA THR A 194 -7.88 14.71 -2.48
C THR A 194 -9.08 14.32 -3.36
N ALA A 195 -9.40 13.01 -3.43
CA ALA A 195 -10.56 12.52 -4.13
C ALA A 195 -11.88 12.95 -3.45
N ALA A 196 -11.99 12.80 -2.13
CA ALA A 196 -13.16 13.21 -1.37
C ALA A 196 -13.46 14.72 -1.51
N GLN A 197 -12.41 15.54 -1.63
CA GLN A 197 -12.50 16.98 -1.82
C GLN A 197 -13.08 17.42 -3.17
N ILE A 198 -13.29 16.49 -4.11
CA ILE A 198 -14.07 16.75 -5.33
C ILE A 198 -15.52 17.10 -4.98
N ILE A 199 -16.08 16.41 -3.98
CA ILE A 199 -17.47 16.55 -3.51
C ILE A 199 -17.57 17.38 -2.23
N ASP A 200 -16.61 17.27 -1.31
CA ASP A 200 -16.62 17.99 -0.03
C ASP A 200 -15.27 18.69 0.20
N PRO A 201 -15.12 19.96 -0.23
CA PRO A 201 -13.85 20.66 -0.15
C PRO A 201 -13.28 20.80 1.27
N ALA A 202 -14.11 20.70 2.32
CA ALA A 202 -13.70 20.87 3.70
C ALA A 202 -13.26 19.56 4.38
N ILE A 203 -13.58 18.39 3.77
CA ILE A 203 -13.31 17.09 4.38
C ILE A 203 -11.82 16.88 4.66
N GLN A 204 -11.55 16.32 5.83
CA GLN A 204 -10.22 15.89 6.27
C GLN A 204 -10.28 14.41 6.60
N VAL A 205 -9.28 13.65 6.14
CA VAL A 205 -9.16 12.21 6.37
C VAL A 205 -7.93 11.98 7.24
N ASN A 206 -8.02 11.20 8.30
CA ASN A 206 -6.89 11.03 9.20
C ASN A 206 -5.84 10.09 8.57
N PRO A 207 -4.53 10.38 8.61
CA PRO A 207 -3.49 9.48 8.12
C PRO A 207 -3.55 8.07 8.73
N LEU A 208 -4.10 7.92 9.93
CA LEU A 208 -4.28 6.67 10.66
C LEU A 208 -5.74 6.19 10.68
N ASN A 209 -6.56 6.64 9.71
CA ASN A 209 -7.98 6.29 9.60
C ASN A 209 -8.27 4.80 9.43
N ASN A 210 -7.29 3.98 9.05
CA ASN A 210 -7.45 2.54 8.84
C ASN A 210 -6.51 1.71 9.74
N TRP A 211 -5.75 2.34 10.63
CA TRP A 211 -4.69 1.65 11.35
C TRP A 211 -5.20 0.52 12.26
N PHE A 212 -6.36 0.69 12.91
CA PHE A 212 -6.93 -0.37 13.76
C PHE A 212 -7.33 -1.59 12.95
N PHE A 213 -8.03 -1.37 11.83
CA PHE A 213 -8.42 -2.45 10.92
C PHE A 213 -7.20 -3.16 10.33
N ASN A 214 -6.18 -2.42 9.87
CA ASN A 214 -4.97 -3.01 9.28
C ASN A 214 -4.14 -3.80 10.30
N SER A 215 -4.07 -3.31 11.54
CA SER A 215 -3.40 -4.00 12.64
C SER A 215 -4.11 -5.31 12.96
N ALA A 216 -5.45 -5.29 13.07
CA ALA A 216 -6.24 -6.50 13.29
C ALA A 216 -6.15 -7.47 12.10
N SER A 217 -6.14 -6.94 10.88
CA SER A 217 -5.95 -7.70 9.64
C SER A 217 -4.62 -8.43 9.61
N SER A 218 -3.57 -7.87 10.21
CA SER A 218 -2.26 -8.54 10.29
C SER A 218 -2.35 -9.90 10.99
N VAL A 219 -3.15 -9.99 12.06
CA VAL A 219 -3.41 -11.27 12.76
C VAL A 219 -4.15 -12.26 11.86
N LEU A 220 -5.15 -11.78 11.11
CA LEU A 220 -5.89 -12.59 10.14
C LEU A 220 -4.96 -13.14 9.05
N ILE A 221 -4.14 -12.28 8.43
CA ILE A 221 -3.22 -12.68 7.35
C ILE A 221 -2.19 -13.69 7.86
N ILE A 222 -1.65 -13.50 9.08
CA ILE A 222 -0.78 -14.50 9.72
C ILE A 222 -1.51 -15.83 9.85
N GLY A 223 -2.76 -15.84 10.35
CA GLY A 223 -3.55 -17.06 10.48
C GLY A 223 -3.80 -17.78 9.15
N ILE A 224 -4.19 -17.03 8.11
CA ILE A 224 -4.46 -17.57 6.78
C ILE A 224 -3.18 -18.17 6.17
N ALA A 225 -2.11 -17.39 6.12
CA ALA A 225 -0.87 -17.83 5.50
C ALA A 225 -0.21 -18.97 6.29
N TRP A 226 -0.30 -18.96 7.62
CA TRP A 226 0.17 -20.06 8.45
C TRP A 226 -0.59 -21.36 8.15
N TYR A 227 -1.93 -21.31 8.22
CA TYR A 227 -2.76 -22.49 7.98
C TYR A 227 -2.52 -23.06 6.58
N LEU A 228 -2.55 -22.21 5.54
CA LEU A 228 -2.35 -22.66 4.17
C LEU A 228 -0.96 -23.24 3.96
N THR A 229 0.08 -22.64 4.52
CA THR A 229 1.45 -23.14 4.38
C THR A 229 1.58 -24.53 5.00
N ASP A 230 1.24 -24.69 6.27
CA ASP A 230 1.49 -25.93 7.01
C ASP A 230 0.51 -27.06 6.65
N LYS A 231 -0.75 -26.73 6.32
CA LYS A 231 -1.82 -27.73 6.11
C LYS A 231 -2.16 -28.00 4.66
N VAL A 232 -1.84 -27.10 3.73
CA VAL A 232 -2.21 -27.24 2.32
C VAL A 232 -0.98 -27.32 1.43
N ILE A 233 -0.05 -26.38 1.56
CA ILE A 233 1.04 -26.18 0.61
C ILE A 233 2.21 -27.11 0.88
N GLU A 234 2.72 -27.13 2.11
CA GLU A 234 3.84 -28.00 2.48
C GLU A 234 3.52 -29.49 2.28
N PRO A 235 2.32 -30.01 2.63
CA PRO A 235 1.94 -31.39 2.29
C PRO A 235 1.95 -31.69 0.78
N ARG A 236 1.56 -30.73 -0.07
CA ARG A 236 1.58 -30.88 -1.54
C ARG A 236 2.99 -30.88 -2.13
N LEU A 237 3.94 -30.27 -1.43
CA LEU A 237 5.33 -30.16 -1.86
C LEU A 237 6.20 -31.34 -1.41
N LYS A 238 5.67 -32.28 -0.62
CA LYS A 238 6.44 -33.43 -0.10
C LYS A 238 7.09 -34.29 -1.18
N ASP A 239 6.43 -34.41 -2.33
CA ASP A 239 6.89 -35.24 -3.45
C ASP A 239 7.72 -34.43 -4.47
N VAL A 240 7.94 -33.13 -4.21
CA VAL A 240 8.78 -32.28 -5.06
C VAL A 240 10.21 -32.35 -4.55
N GLU A 241 11.11 -32.87 -5.38
CA GLU A 241 12.54 -32.96 -5.04
C GLU A 241 13.20 -31.58 -5.04
N VAL A 242 14.05 -31.33 -4.04
CA VAL A 242 14.90 -30.13 -3.98
C VAL A 242 16.20 -30.45 -4.72
N ASP A 243 16.27 -30.04 -5.98
CA ASP A 243 17.37 -30.32 -6.93
C ASP A 243 18.33 -29.11 -7.13
N GLY A 244 18.22 -28.10 -6.27
CA GLY A 244 19.09 -26.94 -6.23
C GLY A 244 20.52 -27.24 -5.76
N ASP A 245 21.52 -26.50 -6.28
CA ASP A 245 22.91 -26.61 -5.81
C ASP A 245 23.00 -26.06 -4.37
N PRO A 246 23.41 -26.87 -3.37
CA PRO A 246 23.58 -26.40 -2.00
C PRO A 246 24.55 -25.22 -1.84
N ASN A 247 25.48 -25.02 -2.79
CA ASN A 247 26.40 -23.89 -2.80
C ASN A 247 25.74 -22.58 -3.26
N ASP A 248 24.66 -22.65 -4.04
CA ASP A 248 23.86 -21.50 -4.47
C ASP A 248 22.88 -21.03 -3.38
N ILE A 249 22.64 -21.86 -2.35
CA ILE A 249 21.79 -21.53 -1.22
C ILE A 249 22.54 -20.57 -0.30
N PRO A 250 22.06 -19.33 -0.09
CA PRO A 250 22.73 -18.36 0.79
C PRO A 250 22.89 -18.95 2.18
N LYS A 251 24.13 -18.98 2.68
CA LYS A 251 24.37 -19.39 4.07
C LYS A 251 23.79 -18.34 4.99
N PHE A 252 23.00 -18.80 5.94
CA PHE A 252 22.50 -17.98 7.03
C PHE A 252 23.69 -17.52 7.91
N ALA A 253 24.30 -16.38 7.57
CA ALA A 253 25.31 -15.77 8.43
C ALA A 253 24.60 -15.22 9.66
N GLU A 254 25.02 -15.52 10.88
CA GLU A 254 24.44 -14.88 12.08
C GLU A 254 24.78 -13.37 12.13
N LEU A 255 24.04 -12.60 12.93
CA LEU A 255 24.44 -11.23 13.23
C LEU A 255 25.74 -11.22 14.03
N THR A 256 26.72 -10.42 13.62
CA THR A 256 27.96 -10.29 14.39
C THR A 256 27.69 -9.68 15.77
N ALA A 257 28.62 -9.85 16.71
CA ALA A 257 28.51 -9.23 18.04
C ALA A 257 28.37 -7.68 17.95
N VAL A 258 29.05 -7.06 16.99
CA VAL A 258 28.97 -5.61 16.72
C VAL A 258 27.58 -5.23 16.22
N GLN A 259 27.07 -5.94 15.20
CA GLN A 259 25.71 -5.70 14.67
C GLN A 259 24.63 -5.93 15.73
N SER A 260 24.77 -6.97 16.54
CA SER A 260 23.84 -7.26 17.65
C SER A 260 23.86 -6.15 18.71
N ARG A 261 25.04 -5.62 19.05
CA ARG A 261 25.16 -4.47 19.96
C ARG A 261 24.55 -3.21 19.34
N ALA A 262 24.85 -2.92 18.08
CA ALA A 262 24.29 -1.78 17.35
C ALA A 262 22.77 -1.84 17.29
N LEU A 263 22.20 -3.02 17.01
CA LEU A 263 20.74 -3.24 16.97
C LEU A 263 20.09 -2.96 18.32
N ARG A 264 20.70 -3.39 19.43
CA ARG A 264 20.21 -3.10 20.78
C ARG A 264 20.18 -1.61 21.05
N TRP A 265 21.27 -0.89 20.79
CA TRP A 265 21.34 0.55 21.03
C TRP A 265 20.37 1.33 20.13
N ALA A 266 20.27 0.98 18.85
CA ALA A 266 19.30 1.57 17.94
C ALA A 266 17.85 1.33 18.42
N SER A 267 17.52 0.11 18.84
CA SER A 267 16.20 -0.22 19.39
C SER A 267 15.91 0.55 20.69
N LEU A 268 16.91 0.73 21.55
CA LEU A 268 16.80 1.57 22.75
C LEU A 268 16.60 3.05 22.41
N THR A 269 17.25 3.57 21.36
CA THR A 269 17.02 4.93 20.87
C THR A 269 15.60 5.11 20.38
N MET A 270 15.07 4.14 19.61
CA MET A 270 13.67 4.16 19.18
C MET A 270 12.72 4.14 20.37
N LEU A 271 12.96 3.23 21.34
CA LEU A 271 12.16 3.14 22.56
C LEU A 271 12.20 4.44 23.38
N ALA A 272 13.37 5.04 23.54
CA ALA A 272 13.53 6.32 24.21
C ALA A 272 12.77 7.45 23.50
N GLY A 273 12.78 7.47 22.16
CA GLY A 273 11.99 8.41 21.36
C GLY A 273 10.48 8.25 21.58
N VAL A 274 9.98 7.02 21.61
CA VAL A 274 8.57 6.73 21.91
C VAL A 274 8.20 7.14 23.34
N ILE A 275 9.04 6.81 24.33
CA ILE A 275 8.80 7.20 25.73
C ILE A 275 8.79 8.73 25.87
N MET A 276 9.72 9.43 25.21
CA MET A 276 9.77 10.89 25.21
C MET A 276 8.52 11.48 24.57
N LEU A 277 8.06 10.94 23.44
CA LEU A 277 6.81 11.37 22.80
C LEU A 277 5.64 11.19 23.76
N ILE A 278 5.50 10.02 24.38
CA ILE A 278 4.43 9.77 25.36
C ILE A 278 4.51 10.77 26.52
N ALA A 279 5.71 10.99 27.08
CA ALA A 279 5.92 11.95 28.16
C ALA A 279 5.54 13.39 27.77
N ILE A 280 5.70 13.78 26.51
CA ILE A 280 5.25 15.08 25.98
C ILE A 280 3.73 15.11 25.79
N LEU A 281 3.10 14.00 25.41
CA LEU A 281 1.66 13.92 25.13
C LEU A 281 0.78 13.79 26.39
N VAL A 282 1.30 13.18 27.46
CA VAL A 282 0.56 12.92 28.70
C VAL A 282 0.07 14.20 29.38
N PRO A 283 0.89 15.25 29.58
CA PRO A 283 0.43 16.49 30.20
C PRO A 283 -0.76 17.13 29.46
N GLU A 284 -1.72 17.66 30.21
CA GLU A 284 -2.84 18.42 29.64
C GLU A 284 -2.38 19.71 28.98
N SER A 285 -1.27 20.28 29.46
CA SER A 285 -0.59 21.46 28.89
C SER A 285 0.27 21.15 27.66
N SER A 286 0.22 19.92 27.13
CA SER A 286 1.01 19.53 25.98
C SER A 286 0.71 20.45 24.78
N PRO A 287 1.74 21.04 24.13
CA PRO A 287 1.54 21.87 22.94
C PRO A 287 1.10 21.05 21.73
N LEU A 288 1.08 19.72 21.84
CA LEU A 288 0.70 18.81 20.77
C LEU A 288 -0.81 18.48 20.77
N ARG A 289 -1.56 18.99 21.74
CA ARG A 289 -3.03 18.93 21.78
C ARG A 289 -3.65 20.07 20.98
N ASP A 290 -4.90 19.90 20.54
CA ASP A 290 -5.66 21.01 19.99
C ASP A 290 -6.09 22.01 21.07
N ALA A 291 -6.69 23.13 20.65
CA ALA A 291 -7.19 24.16 21.57
C ALA A 291 -8.25 23.66 22.57
N SER A 292 -8.87 22.50 22.32
CA SER A 292 -9.83 21.86 23.23
C SER A 292 -9.19 20.79 24.13
N GLY A 293 -7.86 20.63 24.07
CA GLY A 293 -7.10 19.65 24.84
C GLY A 293 -7.12 18.23 24.25
N LYS A 294 -7.71 18.02 23.06
CA LYS A 294 -7.81 16.70 22.41
C LYS A 294 -6.56 16.39 21.60
N LEU A 295 -6.07 15.15 21.72
CA LEU A 295 -4.94 14.63 20.94
C LEU A 295 -5.36 14.10 19.57
N THR A 296 -6.56 13.55 19.49
CA THR A 296 -7.07 12.85 18.29
C THR A 296 -7.91 13.76 17.42
N SER A 297 -7.68 15.07 17.45
CA SER A 297 -8.39 16.05 16.62
C SER A 297 -7.56 16.39 15.39
N PHE A 298 -8.18 16.68 14.25
CA PHE A 298 -7.46 17.11 13.04
C PHE A 298 -6.67 18.42 13.25
N LYS A 299 -7.12 19.23 14.21
CA LYS A 299 -6.46 20.47 14.61
C LYS A 299 -5.31 20.25 15.59
N ALA A 300 -5.15 19.04 16.14
CA ALA A 300 -4.10 18.74 17.08
C ALA A 300 -2.75 18.63 16.34
N PRO A 301 -1.70 19.35 16.76
CA PRO A 301 -0.39 19.27 16.11
C PRO A 301 0.18 17.85 16.04
N ILE A 302 -0.15 16.97 17.00
CA ILE A 302 0.25 15.55 16.95
C ILE A 302 -0.28 14.82 15.70
N MET A 303 -1.54 15.05 15.32
CA MET A 303 -2.15 14.40 14.15
C MET A 303 -1.56 14.93 12.85
N GLN A 304 -1.18 16.21 12.83
CA GLN A 304 -0.47 16.83 11.70
C GLN A 304 0.99 16.38 11.62
N SER A 305 1.55 15.89 12.72
CA SER A 305 2.96 15.48 12.84
C SER A 305 3.20 13.99 12.59
N ILE A 306 2.20 13.20 12.20
CA ILE A 306 2.36 11.74 11.99
C ILE A 306 3.48 11.45 10.98
N VAL A 307 3.54 12.17 9.86
CA VAL A 307 4.58 11.97 8.84
C VAL A 307 5.97 12.37 9.36
N PRO A 308 6.19 13.56 9.97
CA PRO A 308 7.43 13.88 10.67
C PRO A 308 7.83 12.88 11.76
N LEU A 309 6.87 12.31 12.49
CA LEU A 309 7.16 11.31 13.52
C LEU A 309 7.65 9.99 12.91
N ILE A 310 7.04 9.53 11.81
CA ILE A 310 7.56 8.39 11.03
C ILE A 310 8.99 8.68 10.60
N PHE A 311 9.24 9.86 10.01
CA PHE A 311 10.59 10.28 9.62
C PHE A 311 11.59 10.17 10.78
N LEU A 312 11.28 10.74 11.95
CA LEU A 312 12.18 10.71 13.12
C LEU A 312 12.35 9.30 13.71
N LEU A 313 11.28 8.51 13.79
CA LEU A 313 11.30 7.16 14.36
C LEU A 313 12.09 6.17 13.51
N PHE A 314 12.26 6.41 12.21
CA PHE A 314 13.16 5.63 11.37
C PHE A 314 14.57 6.24 11.29
N LEU A 315 14.66 7.57 11.19
CA LEU A 315 15.94 8.27 11.08
C LEU A 315 16.83 7.98 12.30
N LEU A 316 16.34 8.25 13.52
CA LEU A 316 17.16 8.20 14.72
C LEU A 316 17.78 6.82 14.98
N PRO A 317 17.01 5.70 15.02
CA PRO A 317 17.61 4.39 15.18
C PRO A 317 18.46 3.98 13.97
N GLY A 318 18.09 4.37 12.75
CA GLY A 318 18.90 4.12 11.55
C GLY A 318 20.28 4.77 11.61
N VAL A 319 20.36 6.01 12.10
CA VAL A 319 21.61 6.73 12.33
C VAL A 319 22.45 6.03 13.40
N VAL A 320 21.86 5.71 14.55
CA VAL A 320 22.56 5.04 15.65
C VAL A 320 23.09 3.68 15.22
N TYR A 321 22.27 2.89 14.54
CA TYR A 321 22.67 1.59 14.01
C TYR A 321 23.80 1.74 12.99
N GLY A 322 23.67 2.67 12.03
CA GLY A 322 24.65 2.87 10.97
C GLY A 322 26.04 3.17 11.51
N TYR A 323 26.17 4.08 12.48
CA TYR A 323 27.45 4.38 13.11
C TYR A 323 27.99 3.24 13.99
N LEU A 324 27.15 2.63 14.84
CA LEU A 324 27.60 1.59 15.76
C LEU A 324 27.93 0.26 15.06
N SER A 325 27.28 -0.04 13.94
CA SER A 325 27.57 -1.21 13.12
C SER A 325 28.79 -1.03 12.22
N GLY A 326 29.26 0.21 12.05
CA GLY A 326 30.34 0.57 11.13
C GLY A 326 29.90 0.78 9.68
N THR A 327 28.60 0.67 9.37
CA THR A 327 28.04 0.98 8.04
C THR A 327 28.26 2.45 7.66
N TYR A 328 28.14 3.36 8.63
CA TYR A 328 28.41 4.79 8.45
C TYR A 328 29.73 5.15 9.14
N GLN A 329 30.63 5.76 8.39
CA GLN A 329 31.89 6.31 8.89
C GLN A 329 31.82 7.83 8.96
N THR A 330 31.02 8.45 8.09
CA THR A 330 30.88 9.89 7.97
C THR A 330 29.41 10.30 7.85
N THR A 331 29.10 11.58 8.07
CA THR A 331 27.75 12.12 7.81
C THR A 331 27.36 12.02 6.34
N LYS A 332 28.33 11.95 5.42
CA LYS A 332 28.08 11.76 3.98
C LYS A 332 27.42 10.41 3.68
N ASP A 333 27.73 9.35 4.43
CA ASP A 333 27.13 8.02 4.22
C ASP A 333 25.63 8.03 4.54
N MET A 334 25.24 8.78 5.58
CA MET A 334 23.84 9.02 5.92
C MET A 334 23.13 9.79 4.79
N ILE A 335 23.73 10.87 4.28
CA ILE A 335 23.14 11.65 3.17
C ILE A 335 23.04 10.81 1.90
N ASN A 336 24.05 9.98 1.60
CA ASN A 336 23.99 9.05 0.46
C ASN A 336 22.82 8.07 0.58
N SER A 337 22.50 7.62 1.79
CA SER A 337 21.33 6.77 2.06
C SER A 337 20.01 7.51 1.78
N MET A 338 19.90 8.76 2.22
CA MET A 338 18.74 9.61 1.87
C MET A 338 18.63 9.83 0.35
N THR A 339 19.74 10.17 -0.33
CA THR A 339 19.78 10.36 -1.78
C THR A 339 19.38 9.10 -2.53
N LYS A 340 19.85 7.93 -2.09
CA LYS A 340 19.50 6.65 -2.71
C LYS A 340 18.00 6.37 -2.59
N ALA A 341 17.40 6.63 -1.43
CA ALA A 341 15.96 6.52 -1.24
C ALA A 341 15.19 7.48 -2.16
N MET A 342 15.63 8.74 -2.29
CA MET A 342 15.01 9.72 -3.20
C MET A 342 15.14 9.33 -4.67
N ASN A 343 16.26 8.73 -5.09
CA ASN A 343 16.42 8.22 -6.45
C ASN A 343 15.39 7.12 -6.76
N GLY A 344 15.10 6.25 -5.80
CA GLY A 344 14.02 5.25 -5.91
C GLY A 344 12.64 5.88 -6.09
N MET A 345 12.44 7.10 -5.59
CA MET A 345 11.18 7.85 -5.73
C MET A 345 11.08 8.69 -7.02
N SER A 346 12.10 8.69 -7.88
CA SER A 346 12.10 9.50 -9.12
C SER A 346 10.90 9.21 -10.02
N TYR A 347 10.55 7.94 -10.22
CA TYR A 347 9.36 7.54 -10.97
C TYR A 347 8.05 8.04 -10.33
N TYR A 348 7.94 7.92 -9.01
CA TYR A 348 6.78 8.42 -8.26
C TYR A 348 6.58 9.92 -8.44
N ILE A 349 7.67 10.72 -8.43
CA ILE A 349 7.62 12.17 -8.67
C ILE A 349 7.04 12.48 -10.05
N VAL A 350 7.48 11.77 -11.09
CA VAL A 350 6.96 11.94 -12.47
C VAL A 350 5.49 11.57 -12.56
N MET A 351 5.10 10.44 -11.96
CA MET A 351 3.70 10.00 -11.93
C MET A 351 2.82 11.00 -11.16
N ALA A 352 3.27 11.45 -9.99
CA ALA A 352 2.56 12.42 -9.16
C ALA A 352 2.36 13.76 -9.88
N PHE A 353 3.30 14.19 -10.72
CA PHE A 353 3.16 15.38 -11.56
C PHE A 353 1.93 15.28 -12.49
N PHE A 354 1.85 14.23 -13.32
CA PHE A 354 0.71 14.07 -14.22
C PHE A 354 -0.60 13.79 -13.48
N CYS A 355 -0.55 13.03 -12.39
CA CYS A 355 -1.71 12.78 -11.54
C CYS A 355 -2.27 14.08 -10.94
N ALA A 356 -1.42 14.95 -10.40
CA ALA A 356 -1.85 16.23 -9.81
C ALA A 356 -2.53 17.12 -10.85
N LEU A 357 -1.98 17.19 -12.07
CA LEU A 357 -2.56 17.96 -13.17
C LEU A 357 -3.91 17.37 -13.63
N PHE A 358 -4.01 16.05 -13.75
CA PHE A 358 -5.26 15.36 -14.06
C PHE A 358 -6.33 15.66 -13.01
N ILE A 359 -6.02 15.54 -11.72
CA ILE A 359 -6.98 15.77 -10.64
C ILE A 359 -7.44 17.24 -10.58
N ASP A 360 -6.52 18.23 -10.74
CA ASP A 360 -6.92 19.65 -10.81
C ASP A 360 -7.87 19.89 -11.99
N ALA A 361 -7.56 19.34 -13.17
CA ALA A 361 -8.43 19.47 -14.34
C ALA A 361 -9.79 18.75 -14.14
N PHE A 362 -9.78 17.56 -13.53
CA PHE A 362 -10.99 16.77 -13.31
C PHE A 362 -11.94 17.44 -12.30
N GLY A 363 -11.38 18.06 -11.25
CA GLY A 363 -12.12 18.87 -10.31
C GLY A 363 -12.64 20.17 -10.93
N LYS A 364 -11.78 20.95 -11.61
CA LYS A 364 -12.16 22.25 -12.18
C LYS A 364 -13.18 22.18 -13.32
N SER A 365 -13.12 21.12 -14.13
CA SER A 365 -14.11 20.88 -15.17
C SER A 365 -15.48 20.48 -14.61
N ASN A 366 -15.59 20.16 -13.31
CA ASN A 366 -16.74 19.51 -12.69
C ASN A 366 -17.11 18.13 -13.27
N LEU A 367 -16.28 17.56 -14.16
CA LEU A 367 -16.51 16.21 -14.68
C LEU A 367 -16.41 15.13 -13.60
N GLY A 368 -15.53 15.33 -12.61
CA GLY A 368 -15.43 14.41 -11.47
C GLY A 368 -16.69 14.38 -10.60
N ALA A 369 -17.25 15.55 -10.30
CA ALA A 369 -18.50 15.65 -9.57
C ALA A 369 -19.68 15.08 -10.38
N LEU A 370 -19.75 15.36 -11.69
CA LEU A 370 -20.78 14.82 -12.57
C LEU A 370 -20.72 13.28 -12.62
N MET A 371 -19.53 12.71 -12.84
CA MET A 371 -19.34 11.26 -12.87
C MET A 371 -19.70 10.61 -11.53
N ALA A 372 -19.41 11.28 -10.41
CA ALA A 372 -19.76 10.81 -9.08
C ALA A 372 -21.28 10.74 -8.88
N ILE A 373 -22.00 11.80 -9.25
CA ILE A 373 -23.46 11.87 -9.11
C ILE A 373 -24.13 10.82 -10.01
N GLU A 374 -23.82 10.81 -11.30
CA GLU A 374 -24.42 9.89 -12.27
C GLU A 374 -24.06 8.42 -11.98
N GLY A 375 -22.81 8.16 -11.61
CA GLY A 375 -22.37 6.82 -11.21
C GLY A 375 -23.04 6.34 -9.93
N ALA A 376 -23.28 7.25 -8.97
CA ALA A 376 -24.01 6.93 -7.77
C ALA A 376 -25.48 6.64 -8.06
N GLU A 377 -26.13 7.37 -8.98
CA GLU A 377 -27.50 7.07 -9.41
C GLU A 377 -27.62 5.68 -10.03
N VAL A 378 -26.64 5.25 -10.83
CA VAL A 378 -26.59 3.87 -11.34
C VAL A 378 -26.52 2.86 -10.19
N LEU A 379 -25.67 3.10 -9.18
CA LEU A 379 -25.55 2.21 -8.03
C LEU A 379 -26.82 2.23 -7.13
N LYS A 380 -27.46 3.38 -6.94
CA LYS A 380 -28.75 3.51 -6.24
C LYS A 380 -29.86 2.76 -6.98
N ALA A 381 -29.89 2.85 -8.31
CA ALA A 381 -30.86 2.16 -9.15
C ALA A 381 -30.74 0.63 -9.03
N LEU A 382 -29.52 0.11 -8.82
CA LEU A 382 -29.32 -1.32 -8.51
C LEU A 382 -29.86 -1.72 -7.12
N SER A 383 -30.09 -0.75 -6.23
CA SER A 383 -30.63 -0.94 -4.87
C SER A 383 -29.87 -2.01 -4.07
N LEU A 384 -28.56 -2.10 -4.30
CA LEU A 384 -27.71 -3.06 -3.59
C LEU A 384 -27.47 -2.60 -2.15
N PRO A 385 -27.47 -3.53 -1.18
CA PRO A 385 -27.04 -3.21 0.17
C PRO A 385 -25.61 -2.64 0.17
N THR A 386 -25.34 -1.64 1.00
CA THR A 386 -24.04 -0.95 1.09
C THR A 386 -22.86 -1.92 1.27
N MET A 387 -23.07 -2.98 2.07
CA MET A 387 -22.09 -4.06 2.25
C MET A 387 -21.73 -4.78 0.94
N VAL A 388 -22.72 -5.06 0.08
CA VAL A 388 -22.49 -5.70 -1.22
C VAL A 388 -21.72 -4.76 -2.14
N THR A 389 -22.06 -3.47 -2.15
CA THR A 389 -21.34 -2.46 -2.93
C THR A 389 -19.88 -2.38 -2.54
N VAL A 390 -19.58 -2.28 -1.23
CA VAL A 390 -18.20 -2.24 -0.71
C VAL A 390 -17.41 -3.48 -1.10
N ILE A 391 -17.99 -4.67 -0.98
CA ILE A 391 -17.34 -5.91 -1.42
C ILE A 391 -17.16 -5.95 -2.94
N GLY A 392 -18.12 -5.45 -3.72
CA GLY A 392 -17.96 -5.27 -5.17
C GLY A 392 -16.71 -4.46 -5.53
N ILE A 393 -16.44 -3.39 -4.77
CA ILE A 393 -15.23 -2.57 -4.93
C ILE A 393 -13.96 -3.33 -4.56
N VAL A 394 -13.99 -4.18 -3.53
CA VAL A 394 -12.85 -5.06 -3.19
C VAL A 394 -12.51 -5.98 -4.36
N PHE A 395 -13.50 -6.66 -4.93
CA PHE A 395 -13.30 -7.57 -6.06
C PHE A 395 -12.89 -6.85 -7.34
N LEU A 396 -13.50 -5.70 -7.62
CA LEU A 396 -13.12 -4.85 -8.76
C LEU A 396 -11.67 -4.39 -8.63
N THR A 397 -11.27 -3.91 -7.44
CA THR A 397 -9.89 -3.50 -7.16
C THR A 397 -8.93 -4.67 -7.36
N GLY A 398 -9.27 -5.85 -6.81
CA GLY A 398 -8.46 -7.05 -7.00
C GLY A 398 -8.34 -7.48 -8.46
N PHE A 399 -9.38 -7.30 -9.27
CA PHE A 399 -9.32 -7.56 -10.70
C PHE A 399 -8.42 -6.55 -11.44
N VAL A 400 -8.58 -5.26 -11.18
CA VAL A 400 -7.74 -4.20 -11.78
C VAL A 400 -6.27 -4.39 -11.39
N ASN A 401 -6.00 -4.86 -10.16
CA ASN A 401 -4.67 -5.13 -9.67
C ASN A 401 -3.91 -6.20 -10.46
N LEU A 402 -4.62 -7.12 -11.15
CA LEU A 402 -3.97 -8.07 -12.03
C LEU A 402 -3.24 -7.41 -13.20
N PHE A 403 -3.67 -6.21 -13.61
CA PHE A 403 -3.13 -5.46 -14.74
C PHE A 403 -2.18 -4.34 -14.31
N VAL A 404 -2.45 -3.70 -13.16
CA VAL A 404 -1.67 -2.56 -12.66
C VAL A 404 -1.18 -2.88 -11.24
N GLY A 405 0.04 -3.39 -11.10
CA GLY A 405 0.56 -3.85 -9.80
C GLY A 405 0.92 -2.74 -8.80
N SER A 406 1.04 -1.48 -9.24
CA SER A 406 1.40 -0.37 -8.34
C SER A 406 0.19 0.10 -7.52
N SER A 407 0.31 0.08 -6.19
CA SER A 407 -0.75 0.53 -5.28
C SER A 407 -1.00 2.04 -5.39
N SER A 408 0.06 2.86 -5.46
CA SER A 408 -0.10 4.31 -5.61
C SER A 408 -0.72 4.68 -6.96
N ALA A 409 -0.26 4.06 -8.05
CA ALA A 409 -0.77 4.34 -9.39
C ALA A 409 -2.25 3.99 -9.54
N LYS A 410 -2.66 2.81 -9.03
CA LYS A 410 -4.06 2.40 -9.05
C LYS A 410 -4.92 3.35 -8.24
N TRP A 411 -4.53 3.66 -7.01
CA TRP A 411 -5.38 4.51 -6.15
C TRP A 411 -5.47 5.94 -6.66
N ALA A 412 -4.38 6.46 -7.24
CA ALA A 412 -4.37 7.74 -7.93
C ALA A 412 -5.39 7.82 -9.09
N LEU A 413 -5.65 6.70 -9.77
CA LEU A 413 -6.63 6.61 -10.86
C LEU A 413 -8.05 6.33 -10.35
N LEU A 414 -8.20 5.34 -9.46
CA LEU A 414 -9.49 4.84 -9.00
C LEU A 414 -10.12 5.73 -7.93
N GLY A 415 -9.31 6.31 -7.03
CA GLY A 415 -9.76 7.13 -5.92
C GLY A 415 -10.63 8.31 -6.35
N PRO A 416 -10.17 9.17 -7.29
CA PRO A 416 -10.96 10.31 -7.79
C PRO A 416 -12.30 9.95 -8.43
N ILE A 417 -12.53 8.68 -8.77
CA ILE A 417 -13.78 8.18 -9.35
C ILE A 417 -14.65 7.56 -8.26
N PHE A 418 -14.12 6.58 -7.52
CA PHE A 418 -14.91 5.80 -6.57
C PHE A 418 -15.16 6.51 -5.24
N VAL A 419 -14.21 7.28 -4.71
CA VAL A 419 -14.42 7.95 -3.42
C VAL A 419 -15.59 8.94 -3.50
N PRO A 420 -15.63 9.89 -4.45
CA PRO A 420 -16.80 10.74 -4.68
C PRO A 420 -18.12 9.97 -4.87
N MET A 421 -18.10 8.94 -5.71
CA MET A 421 -19.30 8.17 -6.06
C MET A 421 -19.88 7.43 -4.85
N LEU A 422 -19.02 6.83 -4.03
CA LEU A 422 -19.45 6.09 -2.84
C LEU A 422 -19.88 7.05 -1.72
N MET A 423 -19.29 8.25 -1.63
CA MET A 423 -19.80 9.30 -0.73
C MET A 423 -21.25 9.69 -1.04
N GLN A 424 -21.67 9.70 -2.31
CA GLN A 424 -23.06 9.92 -2.70
C GLN A 424 -24.02 8.77 -2.29
N LEU A 425 -23.47 7.63 -1.84
CA LEU A 425 -24.19 6.49 -1.28
C LEU A 425 -24.03 6.42 0.25
N ASP A 426 -23.64 7.52 0.88
CA ASP A 426 -23.36 7.65 2.32
C ASP A 426 -22.24 6.72 2.80
N ILE A 427 -21.32 6.30 1.93
CA ILE A 427 -20.15 5.49 2.29
C ILE A 427 -18.96 6.41 2.53
N SER A 428 -18.30 6.26 3.68
CA SER A 428 -17.16 7.11 4.02
C SER A 428 -15.95 6.89 3.08
N PRO A 429 -15.11 7.93 2.89
CA PRO A 429 -13.81 7.76 2.27
C PRO A 429 -12.92 6.76 3.00
N ASP A 430 -13.05 6.66 4.34
CA ASP A 430 -12.29 5.73 5.17
C ASP A 430 -12.58 4.27 4.83
N LEU A 431 -13.87 3.93 4.67
CA LEU A 431 -14.32 2.58 4.33
C LEU A 431 -13.97 2.25 2.88
N THR A 432 -14.12 3.23 1.99
CA THR A 432 -13.73 3.12 0.58
C THR A 432 -12.24 2.81 0.43
N GLN A 433 -11.39 3.49 1.23
CA GLN A 433 -9.96 3.22 1.25
C GLN A 433 -9.64 1.80 1.73
N ILE A 434 -10.36 1.26 2.72
CA ILE A 434 -10.17 -0.13 3.15
C ILE A 434 -10.56 -1.12 2.06
N ALA A 435 -11.69 -0.89 1.39
CA ALA A 435 -12.12 -1.75 0.29
C ALA A 435 -11.03 -1.84 -0.79
N TYR A 436 -10.44 -0.69 -1.13
CA TYR A 436 -9.29 -0.63 -2.02
C TYR A 436 -8.08 -1.42 -1.49
N ARG A 437 -7.68 -1.19 -0.23
CA ARG A 437 -6.52 -1.85 0.40
C ARG A 437 -6.59 -3.37 0.38
N ILE A 438 -7.77 -3.93 0.64
CA ILE A 438 -8.00 -5.39 0.61
C ILE A 438 -7.82 -5.91 -0.82
N GLY A 439 -8.45 -5.27 -1.81
CA GLY A 439 -8.38 -5.70 -3.21
C GLY A 439 -6.95 -5.60 -3.78
N ASP A 440 -6.27 -4.48 -3.51
CA ASP A 440 -4.90 -4.19 -3.93
C ASP A 440 -3.91 -5.22 -3.39
N SER A 441 -4.05 -5.62 -2.11
CA SER A 441 -3.11 -6.57 -1.51
C SER A 441 -3.35 -8.01 -1.96
N SER A 442 -4.61 -8.45 -1.95
CA SER A 442 -4.96 -9.87 -2.04
C SER A 442 -4.51 -10.57 -3.33
N THR A 443 -4.38 -9.82 -4.42
CA THR A 443 -4.10 -10.36 -5.76
C THR A 443 -2.67 -10.10 -6.25
N ASN A 444 -1.84 -9.39 -5.48
CA ASN A 444 -0.44 -9.11 -5.86
C ASN A 444 0.37 -10.39 -6.13
N ILE A 445 0.11 -11.45 -5.35
CA ILE A 445 0.83 -12.72 -5.44
C ILE A 445 0.44 -13.60 -6.63
N ILE A 446 -0.55 -13.20 -7.43
CA ILE A 446 -0.99 -13.92 -8.63
C ILE A 446 -0.88 -13.08 -9.92
N THR A 447 -0.29 -11.88 -9.85
CA THR A 447 -0.03 -11.09 -11.07
C THR A 447 1.43 -11.25 -11.53
N PRO A 448 1.65 -11.73 -12.77
CA PRO A 448 3.00 -11.80 -13.33
C PRO A 448 3.57 -10.42 -13.68
N LEU A 449 2.72 -9.39 -13.70
CA LEU A 449 3.09 -8.01 -14.01
C LEU A 449 3.64 -7.25 -12.79
N MET A 450 3.57 -7.85 -11.59
CA MET A 450 4.20 -7.27 -10.42
C MET A 450 5.73 -7.29 -10.58
N PRO A 451 6.44 -6.17 -10.40
CA PRO A 451 7.88 -6.08 -10.65
C PRO A 451 8.75 -7.11 -9.92
N TYR A 452 8.33 -7.53 -8.72
CA TYR A 452 9.06 -8.52 -7.92
C TYR A 452 8.68 -9.97 -8.23
N PHE A 453 7.68 -10.25 -9.06
CA PHE A 453 7.23 -11.63 -9.32
C PHE A 453 8.34 -12.48 -9.97
N PRO A 454 9.05 -11.99 -11.01
CA PRO A 454 10.19 -12.72 -11.58
C PRO A 454 11.30 -12.98 -10.55
N LEU A 455 11.54 -12.05 -9.63
CA LEU A 455 12.53 -12.21 -8.56
C LEU A 455 12.16 -13.37 -7.62
N VAL A 456 10.89 -13.50 -7.26
CA VAL A 456 10.39 -14.63 -6.46
C VAL A 456 10.54 -15.96 -7.21
N VAL A 457 10.28 -16.00 -8.52
CA VAL A 457 10.52 -17.19 -9.35
C VAL A 457 11.99 -17.61 -9.28
N VAL A 458 12.92 -16.66 -9.39
CA VAL A 458 14.36 -16.93 -9.26
C VAL A 458 14.71 -17.48 -7.87
N TYR A 459 14.09 -16.98 -6.80
CA TYR A 459 14.30 -17.54 -5.46
C TYR A 459 13.82 -18.98 -5.35
N CYS A 460 12.69 -19.33 -5.95
CA CYS A 460 12.23 -20.71 -6.01
C CYS A 460 13.18 -21.61 -6.82
N GLN A 461 13.67 -21.12 -7.96
CA GLN A 461 14.60 -21.83 -8.84
C GLN A 461 15.95 -22.15 -8.19
N ARG A 462 16.32 -21.48 -7.10
CA ARG A 462 17.50 -21.86 -6.31
C ARG A 462 17.36 -23.22 -5.63
N TYR A 463 16.13 -23.63 -5.33
CA TYR A 463 15.82 -24.88 -4.64
C TYR A 463 15.21 -25.93 -5.57
N VAL A 464 14.36 -25.52 -6.50
CA VAL A 464 13.67 -26.40 -7.45
C VAL A 464 13.81 -25.82 -8.86
N LYS A 465 14.78 -26.33 -9.63
CA LYS A 465 15.23 -25.77 -10.92
C LYS A 465 14.13 -25.76 -11.99
N SER A 466 13.18 -26.70 -11.91
CA SER A 466 12.01 -26.78 -12.79
C SER A 466 10.93 -25.72 -12.53
N THR A 467 11.06 -24.92 -11.47
CA THR A 467 10.07 -23.91 -11.11
C THR A 467 9.99 -22.81 -12.18
N GLY A 468 8.79 -22.58 -12.71
CA GLY A 468 8.47 -21.46 -13.59
C GLY A 468 7.38 -20.55 -13.03
N ILE A 469 6.99 -19.54 -13.82
CA ILE A 469 5.91 -18.59 -13.49
C ILE A 469 4.61 -19.32 -13.12
N GLY A 470 4.19 -20.29 -13.96
CA GLY A 470 2.96 -21.05 -13.73
C GLY A 470 2.99 -21.88 -12.44
N THR A 471 4.16 -22.36 -12.03
CA THR A 471 4.35 -23.13 -10.79
C THR A 471 4.18 -22.22 -9.57
N VAL A 472 4.87 -21.08 -9.55
CA VAL A 472 4.74 -20.09 -8.46
C VAL A 472 3.31 -19.59 -8.37
N LEU A 473 2.66 -19.33 -9.50
CA LEU A 473 1.27 -18.90 -9.50
C LEU A 473 0.32 -19.97 -8.95
N SER A 474 0.48 -21.23 -9.38
CA SER A 474 -0.34 -22.34 -8.88
C SER A 474 -0.14 -22.53 -7.37
N LEU A 475 1.06 -22.25 -6.87
CA LEU A 475 1.39 -22.24 -5.44
C LEU A 475 0.72 -21.08 -4.69
N MET A 476 0.65 -19.89 -5.30
CA MET A 476 0.12 -18.66 -4.69
C MET A 476 -1.40 -18.52 -4.81
N LEU A 477 -2.04 -19.17 -5.79
CA LEU A 477 -3.47 -19.03 -6.05
C LEU A 477 -4.35 -19.37 -4.83
N PRO A 478 -4.10 -20.45 -4.06
CA PRO A 478 -4.85 -20.72 -2.83
C PRO A 478 -4.72 -19.60 -1.78
N PHE A 479 -3.55 -18.98 -1.65
CA PHE A 479 -3.35 -17.84 -0.76
C PHE A 479 -4.16 -16.64 -1.22
N SER A 480 -4.07 -16.27 -2.50
CA SER A 480 -4.74 -15.08 -3.03
C SER A 480 -6.26 -15.15 -2.86
N ILE A 481 -6.87 -16.27 -3.23
CA ILE A 481 -8.31 -16.49 -3.11
C ILE A 481 -8.74 -16.47 -1.64
N SER A 482 -7.99 -17.15 -0.77
CA SER A 482 -8.32 -17.21 0.66
C SER A 482 -8.18 -15.85 1.34
N ILE A 483 -7.12 -15.11 1.03
CA ILE A 483 -6.91 -13.74 1.53
C ILE A 483 -8.04 -12.84 1.05
N LEU A 484 -8.37 -12.83 -0.24
CA LEU A 484 -9.44 -11.99 -0.80
C LEU A 484 -10.78 -12.24 -0.12
N ILE A 485 -11.18 -13.52 0.00
CA ILE A 485 -12.47 -13.90 0.56
C ILE A 485 -12.52 -13.68 2.08
N LEU A 486 -11.54 -14.21 2.82
CA LEU A 486 -11.57 -14.15 4.29
C LEU A 486 -11.32 -12.74 4.80
N TRP A 487 -10.51 -11.92 4.11
CA TRP A 487 -10.30 -10.53 4.48
C TRP A 487 -11.54 -9.67 4.18
N SER A 488 -12.26 -9.97 3.09
CA SER A 488 -13.58 -9.37 2.81
C SER A 488 -14.61 -9.73 3.88
N ILE A 489 -14.68 -11.00 4.27
CA ILE A 489 -15.57 -11.45 5.36
C ILE A 489 -15.18 -10.78 6.68
N PHE A 490 -13.87 -10.66 6.95
CA PHE A 490 -13.38 -9.98 8.13
C PHE A 490 -13.78 -8.50 8.16
N LEU A 491 -13.74 -7.79 7.02
CA LEU A 491 -14.26 -6.43 6.91
C LEU A 491 -15.75 -6.36 7.29
N LEU A 492 -16.57 -7.28 6.76
CA LEU A 492 -18.01 -7.30 7.07
C LEU A 492 -18.28 -7.57 8.55
N ILE A 493 -17.53 -8.49 9.17
CA ILE A 493 -17.64 -8.77 10.61
C ILE A 493 -17.21 -7.55 11.42
N TYR A 494 -16.06 -6.97 11.08
CA TYR A 494 -15.50 -5.81 11.78
C TYR A 494 -16.44 -4.60 11.72
N TRP A 495 -17.05 -4.37 10.55
CA TRP A 495 -18.08 -3.36 10.35
C TRP A 495 -19.37 -3.69 11.11
N GLY A 496 -19.86 -4.93 11.04
CA GLY A 496 -21.06 -5.36 11.78
C GLY A 496 -20.92 -5.25 13.30
N LEU A 497 -19.70 -5.36 13.82
CA LEU A 497 -19.38 -5.14 15.24
C LEU A 497 -19.20 -3.66 15.61
N GLY A 498 -19.21 -2.74 14.64
CA GLY A 498 -19.06 -1.30 14.87
C GLY A 498 -17.68 -0.90 15.40
N ILE A 499 -16.66 -1.73 15.22
CA ILE A 499 -15.31 -1.42 15.70
C ILE A 499 -14.74 -0.28 14.83
N PRO A 500 -14.15 0.79 15.38
CA PRO A 500 -13.60 1.86 14.56
C PRO A 500 -12.50 1.35 13.61
N LEU A 501 -12.48 1.85 12.37
CA LEU A 501 -11.49 1.47 11.36
C LEU A 501 -10.09 2.01 11.73
N GLY A 502 -10.04 3.14 12.42
CA GLY A 502 -8.83 3.80 12.88
C GLY A 502 -9.14 5.07 13.65
N ILE A 503 -8.15 5.97 13.72
CA ILE A 503 -8.30 7.24 14.44
C ILE A 503 -9.20 8.18 13.63
N GLN A 504 -10.26 8.69 14.25
CA GLN A 504 -11.24 9.59 13.61
C GLN A 504 -11.86 9.05 12.33
N SER A 505 -11.95 7.73 12.19
CA SER A 505 -12.57 7.09 11.03
C SER A 505 -14.08 6.95 11.18
N SER A 506 -14.78 6.92 10.06
CA SER A 506 -16.23 6.66 10.00
C SER A 506 -16.53 5.51 9.02
N TYR A 507 -17.69 4.86 9.16
CA TYR A 507 -18.20 3.95 8.12
C TYR A 507 -19.13 4.67 7.15
N LEU A 508 -19.87 5.65 7.66
CA LEU A 508 -20.85 6.42 6.92
C LEU A 508 -20.29 7.80 6.64
N TYR A 509 -20.52 8.28 5.42
CA TYR A 509 -20.34 9.68 5.09
C TYR A 509 -21.61 10.44 5.47
N THR A 510 -21.45 11.52 6.22
CA THR A 510 -22.50 12.51 6.46
C THR A 510 -21.99 13.85 5.93
N PRO A 511 -22.66 14.44 4.92
CA PRO A 511 -22.31 15.76 4.42
C PRO A 511 -22.25 16.77 5.56
N ALA A 512 -21.27 17.68 5.53
CA ALA A 512 -21.31 18.85 6.40
C ALA A 512 -22.54 19.68 5.98
N GLY A 513 -23.54 19.76 6.87
CA GLY A 513 -24.77 20.52 6.64
C GLY A 513 -24.60 22.03 6.69
#